data_AF-A0A7C6SAQ5-F1
#
_entry.id   AF-A0A7C6SAQ5-F1
#
_cell.length_a   1.000
_cell.length_b   1.000
_cell.length_c   1.000
_cell.angle_alpha   90.00
_cell.angle_beta   90.00
_cell.angle_gamma   90.00
#
_symmetry.space_group_name_H-M   'P 1'
#
loop_
_entity.id
_entity.type
_entity.pdbx_description
1 polymer ?
#
loop_
_entity_poly.entity_id
_entity_poly.type
_entity_poly.pdbx_seq_one_letter_code
_entity_poly.pdbx_strand_id
1 'polypeptide(L)'
;MFDYKKPIPVFPFPSNKLPVPEPSLEPLVYLDDEFVCDSMYNHWIEDEGRPLAGSSPSIMVRETVYKMMKEAEKLLPEGYKFKVYDAYRPIAVQQALWDYFRNVKRKENPDVSEEEVDRLTLFCVSFPSYNVLMPSLHNTGGAVDLTILGPDGEELDMGCGFDEFTDAAWTTYFEDEGKGAGTNNLARDNRRMLYNVMTEVGFTNFPSEWWHFDYGTEKWGLFTNNVPIYAGILDAEVKNSVPYDNMELIREIDKKEQELVKQIVELREKFPALEEEVVKVVKG
;
A
#
# COMPACT_ATOMS: atom_id res chain seq x y z
N MET A 1 -3.32 -4.97 28.88
CA MET A 1 -4.42 -4.55 28.00
C MET A 1 -3.78 -3.71 26.92
N PHE A 2 -4.04 -4.02 25.65
CA PHE A 2 -3.52 -3.24 24.53
C PHE A 2 -4.12 -1.83 24.56
N ASP A 3 -3.29 -0.79 24.45
CA ASP A 3 -3.72 0.61 24.48
C ASP A 3 -3.66 1.21 23.07
N TYR A 4 -4.79 1.19 22.39
CA TYR A 4 -4.94 1.78 21.05
C TYR A 4 -5.09 3.31 21.07
N LYS A 5 -5.16 3.94 22.25
CA LYS A 5 -5.30 5.40 22.39
C LYS A 5 -3.97 6.12 22.59
N LYS A 6 -2.86 5.36 22.63
CA LYS A 6 -1.52 5.94 22.76
C LYS A 6 -1.24 6.92 21.60
N PRO A 7 -0.60 8.07 21.84
CA PRO A 7 -0.23 9.01 20.78
C PRO A 7 0.59 8.35 19.69
N ILE A 8 0.36 8.76 18.44
CA ILE A 8 1.13 8.26 17.30
C ILE A 8 2.53 8.88 17.34
N PRO A 9 3.61 8.09 17.21
CA PRO A 9 4.96 8.65 17.18
C PRO A 9 5.18 9.40 15.86
N VAL A 10 5.91 10.51 15.91
CA VAL A 10 6.36 11.21 14.70
C VAL A 10 7.61 10.50 14.18
N PHE A 11 7.51 9.89 13.01
CA PHE A 11 8.65 9.28 12.32
C PHE A 11 9.16 10.21 11.21
N PRO A 12 10.44 10.60 11.22
CA PRO A 12 11.03 11.21 10.04
C PRO A 12 11.07 10.16 8.92
N PHE A 13 10.83 10.60 7.69
CA PHE A 13 11.08 9.74 6.52
C PHE A 13 12.55 9.30 6.53
N PRO A 14 12.84 7.98 6.52
CA PRO A 14 14.22 7.53 6.55
C PRO A 14 14.94 7.95 5.27
N SER A 15 16.17 8.44 5.40
CA SER A 15 17.01 8.88 4.26
C SER A 15 17.90 7.77 3.69
N ASN A 16 17.71 6.53 4.13
CA ASN A 16 18.52 5.39 3.74
C ASN A 16 18.24 4.94 2.31
N LYS A 17 19.24 4.32 1.68
CA LYS A 17 19.06 3.64 0.39
C LYS A 17 18.03 2.51 0.55
N LEU A 18 17.18 2.36 -0.45
CA LEU A 18 16.14 1.36 -0.46
C LEU A 18 16.78 -0.04 -0.65
N PRO A 19 16.54 -0.99 0.27
CA PRO A 19 17.01 -2.36 0.12
C PRO A 19 16.25 -3.08 -1.02
N VAL A 20 16.99 -3.83 -1.84
CA VAL A 20 16.37 -4.74 -2.83
C VAL A 20 15.61 -5.83 -2.07
N PRO A 21 14.36 -6.18 -2.48
CA PRO A 21 13.60 -7.20 -1.79
C PRO A 21 14.28 -8.57 -1.81
N GLU A 22 14.02 -9.35 -0.77
CA GLU A 22 14.22 -10.79 -0.73
C GLU A 22 12.90 -11.49 -0.99
N PRO A 23 12.57 -11.74 -2.27
CA PRO A 23 11.19 -12.02 -2.65
C PRO A 23 10.72 -13.35 -2.09
N SER A 24 9.54 -13.34 -1.49
CA SER A 24 8.76 -14.51 -1.11
C SER A 24 7.83 -14.92 -2.25
N LEU A 25 7.60 -16.23 -2.41
CA LEU A 25 6.63 -16.82 -3.36
C LEU A 25 5.22 -16.98 -2.76
N GLU A 26 4.98 -16.38 -1.60
CA GLU A 26 3.70 -16.41 -0.90
C GLU A 26 2.54 -15.95 -1.80
N PRO A 27 1.40 -16.66 -1.87
CA PRO A 27 0.33 -16.32 -2.80
C PRO A 27 -0.46 -15.07 -2.38
N LEU A 28 -1.19 -14.50 -3.34
CA LEU A 28 -2.29 -13.59 -3.06
C LEU A 28 -3.55 -14.39 -2.66
N VAL A 29 -4.32 -13.86 -1.72
CA VAL A 29 -5.60 -14.41 -1.23
C VAL A 29 -6.65 -13.30 -1.19
N TYR A 30 -7.91 -13.68 -1.41
CA TYR A 30 -9.05 -12.75 -1.38
C TYR A 30 -9.38 -12.30 0.05
N LEU A 31 -9.73 -11.03 0.22
CA LEU A 31 -10.24 -10.45 1.48
C LEU A 31 -11.77 -10.51 1.60
N ASP A 32 -12.46 -10.59 0.45
CA ASP A 32 -13.91 -10.41 0.31
C ASP A 32 -14.79 -11.29 1.21
N ASP A 33 -14.29 -12.46 1.60
CA ASP A 33 -15.06 -13.43 2.39
C ASP A 33 -15.13 -13.06 3.89
N GLU A 34 -14.21 -12.23 4.37
CA GLU A 34 -14.00 -11.99 5.81
C GLU A 34 -14.04 -10.50 6.18
N PHE A 35 -13.60 -9.63 5.29
CA PHE A 35 -13.56 -8.19 5.51
C PHE A 35 -14.63 -7.46 4.70
N VAL A 36 -15.01 -6.26 5.17
CA VAL A 36 -15.83 -5.37 4.35
C VAL A 36 -14.93 -4.75 3.29
N CYS A 37 -15.12 -5.12 2.02
CA CYS A 37 -14.35 -4.60 0.90
C CYS A 37 -15.20 -3.62 0.08
N ASP A 38 -14.59 -2.48 -0.26
CA ASP A 38 -15.17 -1.46 -1.13
C ASP A 38 -14.07 -0.98 -2.08
N SER A 39 -13.91 -1.70 -3.19
CA SER A 39 -12.81 -1.46 -4.13
C SER A 39 -12.94 -0.09 -4.79
N MET A 40 -12.25 0.90 -4.23
CA MET A 40 -12.43 2.31 -4.59
C MET A 40 -12.16 2.56 -6.07
N TYR A 41 -11.12 1.93 -6.63
CA TYR A 41 -10.74 2.11 -8.03
C TYR A 41 -11.63 1.35 -9.02
N ASN A 42 -12.40 0.36 -8.54
CA ASN A 42 -13.47 -0.25 -9.32
C ASN A 42 -14.75 0.60 -9.30
N HIS A 43 -14.97 1.39 -8.24
CA HIS A 43 -16.03 2.41 -8.20
C HIS A 43 -15.62 3.71 -8.88
N TRP A 44 -14.34 3.88 -9.19
CA TRP A 44 -13.83 5.04 -9.89
C TRP A 44 -14.40 5.09 -11.30
N ILE A 45 -15.31 6.04 -11.50
CA ILE A 45 -15.95 6.29 -12.76
C ILE A 45 -15.32 7.55 -13.34
N GLU A 46 -14.49 7.40 -14.39
CA GLU A 46 -14.11 8.53 -15.24
C GLU A 46 -15.35 9.13 -15.94
N ASP A 47 -15.19 10.25 -16.65
CA ASP A 47 -16.26 10.94 -17.40
C ASP A 47 -17.10 10.03 -18.33
N GLU A 48 -16.64 8.81 -18.64
CA GLU A 48 -17.32 7.83 -19.50
C GLU A 48 -18.17 6.77 -18.77
N GLY A 49 -18.33 6.83 -17.44
CA GLY A 49 -19.27 5.94 -16.74
C GLY A 49 -18.74 4.52 -16.48
N ARG A 50 -17.41 4.29 -16.52
CA ARG A 50 -16.81 2.95 -16.40
C ARG A 50 -15.75 2.87 -15.30
N PRO A 51 -15.61 1.72 -14.61
CA PRO A 51 -14.50 1.45 -13.69
C PRO A 51 -13.13 1.62 -14.35
N LEU A 52 -12.09 1.83 -13.54
CA LEU A 52 -10.73 1.94 -14.02
C LEU A 52 -10.28 0.63 -14.70
N ALA A 53 -9.54 0.74 -15.80
CA ALA A 53 -9.01 -0.41 -16.54
C ALA A 53 -8.15 -1.31 -15.62
N GLY A 54 -8.41 -2.62 -15.60
CA GLY A 54 -7.74 -3.59 -14.73
C GLY A 54 -8.24 -3.64 -13.28
N SER A 55 -9.13 -2.73 -12.86
CA SER A 55 -9.72 -2.77 -11.53
C SER A 55 -10.66 -3.98 -11.38
N SER A 56 -10.97 -4.34 -10.15
CA SER A 56 -11.83 -5.49 -9.82
C SER A 56 -12.64 -5.16 -8.58
N PRO A 57 -13.91 -5.60 -8.48
CA PRO A 57 -14.67 -5.45 -7.24
C PRO A 57 -14.06 -6.24 -6.06
N SER A 58 -13.28 -7.27 -6.36
CA SER A 58 -12.59 -8.09 -5.37
C SER A 58 -11.20 -7.60 -5.05
N ILE A 59 -10.81 -7.73 -3.78
CA ILE A 59 -9.55 -7.24 -3.23
C ILE A 59 -8.72 -8.43 -2.75
N MET A 60 -7.42 -8.42 -3.10
CA MET A 60 -6.48 -9.46 -2.67
C MET A 60 -5.30 -8.86 -1.90
N VAL A 61 -4.71 -9.65 -1.01
CA VAL A 61 -3.45 -9.35 -0.31
C VAL A 61 -2.58 -10.61 -0.25
N ARG A 62 -1.32 -10.47 0.16
CA ARG A 62 -0.48 -11.62 0.52
C ARG A 62 -1.10 -12.38 1.71
N GLU A 63 -0.97 -13.71 1.74
CA GLU A 63 -1.54 -14.58 2.78
C GLU A 63 -1.20 -14.18 4.24
N THR A 64 0.02 -13.75 4.50
CA THR A 64 0.55 -13.25 5.77
C THR A 64 -0.09 -11.92 6.12
N VAL A 65 -0.25 -11.01 5.15
CA VAL A 65 -0.98 -9.75 5.32
C VAL A 65 -2.43 -10.04 5.73
N TYR A 66 -3.10 -10.96 5.04
CA TYR A 66 -4.44 -11.42 5.41
C TYR A 66 -4.50 -11.93 6.86
N LYS A 67 -3.57 -12.81 7.26
CA LYS A 67 -3.51 -13.35 8.63
C LYS A 67 -3.27 -12.24 9.66
N MET A 68 -2.37 -11.30 9.38
CA MET A 68 -2.08 -10.16 10.25
C MET A 68 -3.28 -9.23 10.39
N MET A 69 -4.01 -8.94 9.31
CA MET A 69 -5.24 -8.15 9.36
C MET A 69 -6.29 -8.81 10.27
N LYS A 70 -6.41 -10.14 10.25
CA LYS A 70 -7.30 -10.87 11.17
C LYS A 70 -6.87 -10.75 12.63
N GLU A 71 -5.57 -10.74 12.91
CA GLU A 71 -5.08 -10.50 14.27
C GLU A 71 -5.29 -9.05 14.69
N ALA A 72 -5.11 -8.08 13.78
CA ALA A 72 -5.38 -6.67 14.03
C ALA A 72 -6.86 -6.42 14.35
N GLU A 73 -7.79 -7.03 13.62
CA GLU A 73 -9.22 -6.82 13.84
C GLU A 73 -9.66 -7.31 15.24
N LYS A 74 -9.01 -8.35 15.79
CA LYS A 74 -9.25 -8.82 17.17
C LYS A 74 -8.84 -7.81 18.24
N LEU A 75 -8.00 -6.82 17.91
CA LEU A 75 -7.58 -5.76 18.83
C LEU A 75 -8.55 -4.57 18.81
N LEU A 76 -9.46 -4.51 17.85
CA LEU A 76 -10.51 -3.50 17.82
C LEU A 76 -11.53 -3.73 18.96
N PRO A 77 -12.22 -2.68 19.42
CA PRO A 77 -13.34 -2.83 20.34
C PRO A 77 -14.48 -3.67 19.72
N GLU A 78 -15.29 -4.28 20.58
CA GLU A 78 -16.44 -5.09 20.12
C GLU A 78 -17.37 -4.29 19.19
N GLY A 79 -17.76 -4.90 18.07
CA GLY A 79 -18.63 -4.30 17.06
C GLY A 79 -17.92 -3.49 15.98
N TYR A 80 -16.64 -3.12 16.18
CA TYR A 80 -15.85 -2.44 15.16
C TYR A 80 -15.28 -3.45 14.16
N LYS A 81 -15.07 -3.01 12.92
CA LYS A 81 -14.51 -3.82 11.82
C LYS A 81 -13.60 -3.00 10.94
N PHE A 82 -12.79 -3.65 10.11
CA PHE A 82 -12.12 -2.96 9.02
C PHE A 82 -13.00 -2.86 7.78
N LYS A 83 -12.87 -1.72 7.09
CA LYS A 83 -13.29 -1.55 5.70
C LYS A 83 -12.05 -1.31 4.85
N VAL A 84 -11.86 -2.13 3.82
CA VAL A 84 -10.69 -2.10 2.94
C VAL A 84 -11.06 -1.44 1.63
N TYR A 85 -10.30 -0.41 1.26
CA TYR A 85 -10.49 0.39 0.05
C TYR A 85 -9.67 -0.14 -1.13
N ASP A 86 -8.41 -0.49 -0.88
CA ASP A 86 -7.49 -1.02 -1.88
C ASP A 86 -6.40 -1.89 -1.22
N ALA A 87 -5.79 -2.78 -1.99
CA ALA A 87 -4.66 -3.57 -1.54
C ALA A 87 -3.77 -3.99 -2.71
N TYR A 88 -3.81 -5.26 -3.14
CA TYR A 88 -3.16 -5.64 -4.39
C TYR A 88 -3.76 -4.87 -5.56
N ARG A 89 -2.92 -4.04 -6.19
CA ARG A 89 -3.28 -3.24 -7.34
C ARG A 89 -2.53 -3.75 -8.57
N PRO A 90 -3.22 -4.19 -9.65
CA PRO A 90 -2.55 -4.54 -10.90
C PRO A 90 -1.82 -3.33 -11.52
N ILE A 91 -0.77 -3.59 -12.32
CA ILE A 91 0.02 -2.53 -12.95
C ILE A 91 -0.83 -1.64 -13.87
N ALA A 92 -1.87 -2.20 -14.48
CA ALA A 92 -2.80 -1.45 -15.33
C ALA A 92 -3.56 -0.37 -14.53
N VAL A 93 -4.02 -0.72 -13.31
CA VAL A 93 -4.69 0.22 -12.41
C VAL A 93 -3.69 1.29 -11.93
N GLN A 94 -2.47 0.87 -11.56
CA GLN A 94 -1.42 1.81 -11.15
C GLN A 94 -1.06 2.81 -12.26
N GLN A 95 -0.95 2.34 -13.51
CA GLN A 95 -0.68 3.19 -14.67
C GLN A 95 -1.84 4.15 -14.94
N ALA A 96 -3.08 3.68 -14.88
CA ALA A 96 -4.25 4.52 -15.11
C ALA A 96 -4.38 5.62 -14.04
N LEU A 97 -4.12 5.32 -12.76
CA LEU A 97 -4.07 6.34 -11.70
C LEU A 97 -2.94 7.34 -11.92
N TRP A 98 -1.75 6.88 -12.31
CA TRP A 98 -0.63 7.75 -12.65
C TRP A 98 -1.01 8.71 -13.78
N ASP A 99 -1.56 8.20 -14.88
CA ASP A 99 -1.95 9.01 -16.03
C ASP A 99 -3.04 10.02 -15.67
N TYR A 100 -4.01 9.63 -14.85
CA TYR A 100 -5.05 10.53 -14.33
C TYR A 100 -4.46 11.68 -13.52
N PHE A 101 -3.72 11.38 -12.45
CA PHE A 101 -3.17 12.42 -11.57
C PHE A 101 -2.13 13.28 -12.30
N ARG A 102 -1.34 12.70 -13.19
CA ARG A 102 -0.40 13.45 -14.04
C ARG A 102 -1.13 14.43 -14.94
N ASN A 103 -2.26 14.02 -15.53
CA ASN A 103 -3.09 14.91 -16.34
C ASN A 103 -3.71 16.03 -15.51
N VAL A 104 -4.18 15.74 -14.29
CA VAL A 104 -4.67 16.76 -13.34
C VAL A 104 -3.56 17.76 -13.03
N LYS A 105 -2.38 17.29 -12.60
CA LYS A 105 -1.25 18.17 -12.23
C LYS A 105 -0.74 19.00 -13.39
N ARG A 106 -0.72 18.45 -14.61
CA ARG A 106 -0.40 19.20 -15.83
C ARG A 106 -1.41 20.31 -16.13
N LYS A 107 -2.71 20.06 -15.92
CA LYS A 107 -3.76 21.08 -16.13
C LYS A 107 -3.72 22.18 -15.06
N GLU A 108 -3.46 21.80 -13.80
CA GLU A 108 -3.33 22.74 -12.67
C GLU A 108 -2.06 23.60 -12.78
N ASN A 109 -1.00 23.08 -13.40
CA ASN A 109 0.32 23.71 -13.49
C ASN A 109 0.80 23.78 -14.95
N PRO A 110 0.15 24.57 -15.83
CA PRO A 110 0.42 24.56 -17.28
C PRO A 110 1.82 25.09 -17.65
N ASP A 111 2.49 25.82 -16.75
CA ASP A 111 3.75 26.51 -17.02
C ASP A 111 4.99 25.79 -16.45
N VAL A 112 4.82 24.64 -15.79
CA VAL A 112 5.95 23.87 -15.22
C VAL A 112 6.44 22.79 -16.20
N SER A 113 7.66 22.29 -16.00
CA SER A 113 8.20 21.21 -16.83
C SER A 113 7.47 19.89 -16.59
N GLU A 114 7.54 18.96 -17.56
CA GLU A 114 7.00 17.61 -17.41
C GLU A 114 7.63 16.86 -16.22
N GLU A 115 8.91 17.13 -15.91
CA GLU A 115 9.59 16.59 -14.72
C GLU A 115 8.98 17.11 -13.41
N GLU A 116 8.60 18.39 -13.35
CA GLU A 116 7.91 18.93 -12.18
C GLU A 116 6.47 18.44 -12.11
N VAL A 117 5.79 18.22 -13.24
CA VAL A 117 4.49 17.51 -13.26
C VAL A 117 4.62 16.10 -12.68
N ASP A 118 5.64 15.34 -13.07
CA ASP A 118 5.90 14.00 -12.53
C ASP A 118 6.15 14.05 -11.02
N ARG A 119 6.95 15.02 -10.57
CA ARG A 119 7.22 15.25 -9.15
C ARG A 119 5.95 15.61 -8.37
N LEU A 120 5.10 16.46 -8.91
CA LEU A 120 3.81 16.82 -8.31
C LEU A 120 2.85 15.61 -8.28
N THR A 121 2.92 14.75 -9.30
CA THR A 121 2.11 13.52 -9.38
C THR A 121 2.51 12.51 -8.31
N LEU A 122 3.80 12.41 -7.99
CA LEU A 122 4.32 11.55 -6.92
C LEU A 122 3.78 11.86 -5.52
N PHE A 123 3.21 13.05 -5.30
CA PHE A 123 2.50 13.36 -4.05
C PHE A 123 1.12 12.69 -3.94
N CYS A 124 0.54 12.28 -5.08
CA CYS A 124 -0.77 11.64 -5.13
C CYS A 124 -0.66 10.14 -5.37
N VAL A 125 0.30 9.71 -6.20
CA VAL A 125 0.39 8.32 -6.63
C VAL A 125 1.82 7.94 -6.99
N SER A 126 2.23 6.74 -6.59
CA SER A 126 3.55 6.21 -6.92
C SER A 126 3.73 6.00 -8.44
N PHE A 127 4.97 6.13 -8.93
CA PHE A 127 5.28 5.84 -10.33
C PHE A 127 4.99 4.37 -10.68
N PRO A 128 4.38 4.06 -11.84
CA PRO A 128 4.10 2.69 -12.27
C PRO A 128 5.39 1.97 -12.67
N SER A 129 5.80 0.99 -11.89
CA SER A 129 7.03 0.21 -12.15
C SER A 129 6.72 -1.18 -12.70
N TYR A 130 7.28 -1.49 -13.87
CA TYR A 130 7.24 -2.83 -14.46
C TYR A 130 8.39 -3.73 -13.99
N ASN A 131 9.34 -3.19 -13.22
CA ASN A 131 10.38 -3.99 -12.60
C ASN A 131 9.85 -4.55 -11.28
N VAL A 132 9.59 -5.86 -11.22
CA VAL A 132 9.01 -6.49 -10.03
C VAL A 132 9.93 -6.48 -8.80
N LEU A 133 11.23 -6.21 -8.97
CA LEU A 133 12.17 -6.03 -7.86
C LEU A 133 12.24 -4.58 -7.36
N MET A 134 11.61 -3.64 -8.07
CA MET A 134 11.41 -2.25 -7.64
C MET A 134 9.94 -1.85 -7.87
N PRO A 135 8.97 -2.56 -7.27
CA PRO A 135 7.55 -2.39 -7.58
C PRO A 135 6.96 -1.15 -6.91
N SER A 136 5.85 -0.62 -7.43
CA SER A 136 4.98 0.24 -6.63
C SER A 136 4.39 -0.58 -5.47
N LEU A 137 4.18 0.03 -4.30
CA LEU A 137 3.90 -0.71 -3.05
C LEU A 137 2.68 -1.64 -3.17
N HIS A 138 1.58 -1.16 -3.73
CA HIS A 138 0.37 -1.97 -3.94
C HIS A 138 0.54 -3.12 -4.94
N ASN A 139 1.47 -3.02 -5.91
CA ASN A 139 1.73 -4.15 -6.82
C ASN A 139 2.31 -5.36 -6.07
N THR A 140 2.84 -5.19 -4.85
CA THR A 140 3.37 -6.30 -4.05
C THR A 140 2.28 -7.16 -3.40
N GLY A 141 1.07 -6.62 -3.21
CA GLY A 141 0.05 -7.18 -2.32
C GLY A 141 0.39 -7.12 -0.82
N GLY A 142 1.49 -6.45 -0.47
CA GLY A 142 1.95 -6.17 0.89
C GLY A 142 1.39 -4.88 1.49
N ALA A 143 0.83 -4.00 0.65
CA ALA A 143 0.19 -2.76 1.05
C ALA A 143 -1.33 -2.91 1.14
N VAL A 144 -1.95 -2.17 2.05
CA VAL A 144 -3.40 -2.12 2.25
C VAL A 144 -3.83 -0.71 2.66
N ASP A 145 -4.91 -0.24 2.01
CA ASP A 145 -5.61 0.99 2.34
C ASP A 145 -6.93 0.66 3.02
N LEU A 146 -7.12 1.16 4.25
CA LEU A 146 -8.28 0.79 5.05
C LEU A 146 -8.70 1.88 6.06
N THR A 147 -9.95 1.78 6.48
CA THR A 147 -10.52 2.52 7.61
C THR A 147 -11.17 1.55 8.61
N ILE A 148 -11.75 2.11 9.67
CA ILE A 148 -12.52 1.39 10.67
C ILE A 148 -14.01 1.74 10.50
N LEU A 149 -14.86 0.72 10.56
CA LEU A 149 -16.30 0.85 10.75
C LEU A 149 -16.64 0.78 12.24
N GLY A 150 -17.55 1.65 12.67
CA GLY A 150 -18.15 1.59 14.00
C GLY A 150 -19.18 0.46 14.13
N PRO A 151 -19.72 0.23 15.35
CA PRO A 151 -20.75 -0.78 15.61
C PRO A 151 -22.08 -0.55 14.85
N ASP A 152 -22.31 0.66 14.37
CA ASP A 152 -23.43 1.03 13.50
C ASP A 152 -23.18 0.70 12.02
N GLY A 153 -21.97 0.27 11.67
CA GLY A 153 -21.56 -0.02 10.30
C GLY A 153 -21.08 1.19 9.52
N GLU A 154 -21.00 2.37 10.15
CA GLU A 154 -20.56 3.61 9.51
C GLU A 154 -19.04 3.79 9.64
N GLU A 155 -18.42 4.44 8.66
CA GLU A 155 -17.00 4.79 8.72
C GLU A 155 -16.73 5.79 9.86
N LEU A 156 -15.66 5.55 10.61
CA LEU A 156 -15.21 6.51 11.61
C LEU A 156 -14.70 7.80 10.94
N ASP A 157 -14.99 8.95 11.54
CA ASP A 157 -14.43 10.23 11.11
C ASP A 157 -12.90 10.22 11.28
N MET A 158 -12.18 10.26 10.15
CA MET A 158 -10.73 10.34 10.12
C MET A 158 -10.24 11.77 9.85
N GLY A 159 -11.13 12.76 9.78
CA GLY A 159 -10.84 14.19 9.65
C GLY A 159 -10.54 14.69 8.23
N CYS A 160 -10.32 13.79 7.28
CA CYS A 160 -10.26 14.04 5.84
C CYS A 160 -10.63 12.76 5.08
N GLY A 161 -10.95 12.86 3.79
CA GLY A 161 -11.31 11.70 2.98
C GLY A 161 -10.13 10.75 2.69
N PHE A 162 -10.45 9.53 2.23
CA PHE A 162 -9.51 8.67 1.50
C PHE A 162 -9.13 9.36 0.17
N ASP A 163 -7.88 9.18 -0.28
CA ASP A 163 -7.30 9.84 -1.47
C ASP A 163 -7.38 11.38 -1.46
N GLU A 164 -7.51 11.98 -0.26
CA GLU A 164 -7.37 13.43 -0.10
C GLU A 164 -5.90 13.80 0.09
N PHE A 165 -5.23 14.30 -0.95
CA PHE A 165 -3.79 14.62 -0.90
C PHE A 165 -3.51 16.04 -0.35
N THR A 166 -3.94 16.29 0.89
CA THR A 166 -3.72 17.54 1.62
C THR A 166 -2.88 17.30 2.88
N ASP A 167 -2.44 18.38 3.55
CA ASP A 167 -1.72 18.27 4.84
C ASP A 167 -2.54 17.52 5.91
N ALA A 168 -3.87 17.57 5.83
CA ALA A 168 -4.77 16.88 6.75
C ALA A 168 -4.65 15.36 6.65
N ALA A 169 -4.17 14.81 5.53
CA ALA A 169 -4.00 13.37 5.33
C ALA A 169 -2.88 12.76 6.17
N TRP A 170 -1.90 13.56 6.58
CA TRP A 170 -0.79 13.10 7.40
C TRP A 170 -1.29 12.47 8.68
N THR A 171 -0.85 11.26 8.99
CA THR A 171 -1.37 10.43 10.10
C THR A 171 -1.32 11.18 11.45
N THR A 172 -0.28 11.98 11.67
CA THR A 172 -0.08 12.77 12.90
C THR A 172 -0.62 14.21 12.84
N TYR A 173 -1.38 14.59 11.80
CA TYR A 173 -1.84 15.97 11.62
C TYR A 173 -2.58 16.54 12.85
N PHE A 174 -3.47 15.74 13.45
CA PHE A 174 -4.24 16.12 14.64
C PHE A 174 -3.50 15.89 15.97
N GLU A 175 -2.26 15.36 15.93
CA GLU A 175 -1.35 15.29 17.07
C GLU A 175 -0.46 16.54 17.18
N ASP A 176 -0.12 17.14 16.03
CA ASP A 176 0.88 18.19 15.90
C ASP A 176 0.31 19.57 16.29
N GLU A 177 0.84 20.16 17.37
CA GLU A 177 0.48 21.48 17.88
C GLU A 177 0.69 22.61 16.85
N GLY A 178 1.62 22.43 15.91
CA GLY A 178 1.88 23.39 14.83
C GLY A 178 0.97 23.25 13.63
N LYS A 179 0.11 22.21 13.60
CA LYS A 179 -0.79 21.91 12.47
C LYS A 179 -2.24 21.86 12.92
N GLY A 180 -2.76 20.66 13.19
CA GLY A 180 -4.18 20.39 13.41
C GLY A 180 -4.54 20.06 14.86
N ALA A 181 -3.61 20.07 15.82
CA ALA A 181 -3.94 19.66 17.18
C ALA A 181 -5.11 20.46 17.78
N GLY A 182 -6.01 19.75 18.44
CA GLY A 182 -7.20 20.34 19.06
C GLY A 182 -8.31 20.75 18.09
N THR A 183 -8.10 20.66 16.76
CA THR A 183 -9.13 21.00 15.76
C THR A 183 -10.16 19.88 15.59
N ASN A 184 -9.75 18.61 15.67
CA ASN A 184 -10.64 17.45 15.65
C ASN A 184 -10.07 16.30 16.52
N ASN A 185 -10.45 16.28 17.81
CA ASN A 185 -10.00 15.23 18.74
C ASN A 185 -10.58 13.84 18.42
N LEU A 186 -11.75 13.78 17.78
CA LEU A 186 -12.37 12.51 17.40
C LEU A 186 -11.53 11.85 16.29
N ALA A 187 -11.22 12.59 15.23
CA ALA A 187 -10.34 12.12 14.16
C ALA A 187 -8.96 11.70 14.67
N ARG A 188 -8.36 12.48 15.59
CA ARG A 188 -7.11 12.09 16.25
C ARG A 188 -7.23 10.72 16.92
N ASP A 189 -8.27 10.53 17.74
CA ASP A 189 -8.44 9.31 18.52
C ASP A 189 -8.77 8.09 17.62
N ASN A 190 -9.50 8.30 16.53
CA ASN A 190 -9.77 7.27 15.52
C ASN A 190 -8.50 6.88 14.75
N ARG A 191 -7.68 7.86 14.33
CA ARG A 191 -6.38 7.57 13.70
C ARG A 191 -5.42 6.87 14.63
N ARG A 192 -5.39 7.23 15.92
CA ARG A 192 -4.64 6.49 16.95
C ARG A 192 -5.08 5.04 17.00
N MET A 193 -6.40 4.78 17.00
CA MET A 193 -6.91 3.41 17.02
C MET A 193 -6.41 2.60 15.82
N LEU A 194 -6.64 3.11 14.61
CA LEU A 194 -6.21 2.45 13.36
C LEU A 194 -4.69 2.22 13.34
N TYR A 195 -3.91 3.28 13.57
CA TYR A 195 -2.45 3.22 13.58
C TYR A 195 -1.94 2.18 14.58
N ASN A 196 -2.40 2.24 15.82
CA ASN A 196 -1.86 1.39 16.88
C ASN A 196 -2.25 -0.07 16.68
N VAL A 197 -3.48 -0.35 16.23
CA VAL A 197 -3.96 -1.72 15.98
C VAL A 197 -3.16 -2.38 14.85
N MET A 198 -2.96 -1.66 13.75
CA MET A 198 -2.21 -2.19 12.61
C MET A 198 -0.72 -2.37 12.94
N THR A 199 -0.11 -1.39 13.62
CA THR A 199 1.32 -1.47 13.97
C THR A 199 1.63 -2.51 15.06
N GLU A 200 0.68 -2.82 15.95
CA GLU A 200 0.84 -3.86 16.96
C GLU A 200 1.11 -5.25 16.34
N VAL A 201 0.49 -5.54 15.18
CA VAL A 201 0.66 -6.81 14.49
C VAL A 201 1.80 -6.81 13.47
N GLY A 202 2.52 -5.70 13.31
CA GLY A 202 3.75 -5.61 12.52
C GLY A 202 3.67 -4.81 11.22
N PHE A 203 2.55 -4.16 10.91
CA PHE A 203 2.49 -3.19 9.81
C PHE A 203 3.26 -1.91 10.13
N THR A 204 3.64 -1.18 9.08
CA THR A 204 4.09 0.21 9.16
C THR A 204 3.08 1.11 8.46
N ASN A 205 2.85 2.32 8.97
CA ASN A 205 2.00 3.31 8.29
C ASN A 205 2.85 4.23 7.40
N PHE A 206 2.30 4.65 6.26
CA PHE A 206 2.89 5.70 5.44
C PHE A 206 2.52 7.09 6.01
N PRO A 207 3.49 7.91 6.45
CA PRO A 207 3.20 9.09 7.28
C PRO A 207 2.26 10.15 6.67
N SER A 208 2.24 10.28 5.35
CA SER A 208 1.41 11.27 4.65
C SER A 208 -0.01 10.78 4.36
N GLU A 209 -0.32 9.51 4.63
CA GLU A 209 -1.58 8.87 4.28
C GLU A 209 -2.07 8.05 5.48
N TRP A 210 -3.07 8.58 6.21
CA TRP A 210 -3.57 7.94 7.43
C TRP A 210 -4.16 6.53 7.20
N TRP A 211 -4.56 6.23 5.97
CA TRP A 211 -5.19 4.99 5.55
C TRP A 211 -4.21 3.90 5.10
N HIS A 212 -2.97 4.26 4.71
CA HIS A 212 -2.03 3.35 4.05
C HIS A 212 -1.14 2.61 5.04
N PHE A 213 -1.10 1.28 4.93
CA PHE A 213 -0.26 0.40 5.74
C PHE A 213 0.49 -0.61 4.89
N ASP A 214 1.74 -0.88 5.27
CA ASP A 214 2.66 -1.77 4.58
C ASP A 214 3.12 -2.92 5.48
N TYR A 215 3.22 -4.12 4.90
CA TYR A 215 3.99 -5.23 5.43
C TYR A 215 4.82 -5.90 4.33
N GLY A 216 6.10 -6.14 4.58
CA GLY A 216 7.01 -6.79 3.62
C GLY A 216 7.31 -5.97 2.35
N THR A 217 6.76 -4.76 2.21
CA THR A 217 7.06 -3.85 1.09
C THR A 217 8.40 -3.13 1.32
N GLU A 218 8.84 -2.39 0.31
CA GLU A 218 10.02 -1.54 0.41
C GLU A 218 9.92 -0.52 1.56
N LYS A 219 8.76 0.15 1.73
CA LYS A 219 8.56 1.10 2.83
C LYS A 219 8.56 0.41 4.18
N TRP A 220 7.94 -0.77 4.28
CA TRP A 220 8.01 -1.57 5.50
C TRP A 220 9.45 -1.91 5.88
N GLY A 221 10.26 -2.36 4.92
CA GLY A 221 11.68 -2.64 5.15
C GLY A 221 12.45 -1.37 5.59
N LEU A 222 12.17 -0.23 4.96
CA LEU A 222 12.79 1.04 5.28
C LEU A 222 12.46 1.53 6.71
N PHE A 223 11.19 1.47 7.13
CA PHE A 223 10.74 1.90 8.45
C PHE A 223 11.11 0.92 9.57
N THR A 224 11.26 -0.37 9.27
CA THR A 224 11.65 -1.39 10.26
C THR A 224 13.14 -1.76 10.24
N ASN A 225 13.91 -1.21 9.30
CA ASN A 225 15.30 -1.58 9.04
C ASN A 225 15.47 -3.10 8.77
N ASN A 226 14.49 -3.69 8.08
CA ASN A 226 14.51 -5.06 7.60
C ASN A 226 14.66 -5.08 6.08
N VAL A 227 15.01 -6.25 5.54
CA VAL A 227 14.98 -6.45 4.10
C VAL A 227 13.53 -6.67 3.65
N PRO A 228 13.05 -6.02 2.57
CA PRO A 228 11.69 -6.21 2.07
C PRO A 228 11.47 -7.66 1.64
N ILE A 229 10.25 -8.14 1.77
CA ILE A 229 9.89 -9.56 1.58
C ILE A 229 9.23 -9.77 0.21
N TYR A 230 8.60 -8.76 -0.38
CA TYR A 230 7.75 -8.96 -1.56
C TYR A 230 8.32 -8.30 -2.81
N ALA A 231 8.41 -9.09 -3.89
CA ALA A 231 8.43 -8.56 -5.25
C ALA A 231 7.00 -8.18 -5.69
N GLY A 232 6.92 -7.36 -6.74
CA GLY A 232 5.68 -6.99 -7.39
C GLY A 232 5.06 -8.15 -8.17
N ILE A 233 3.74 -8.08 -8.34
CA ILE A 233 2.97 -8.88 -9.29
C ILE A 233 2.27 -7.89 -10.21
N LEU A 234 2.61 -7.92 -11.50
CA LEU A 234 2.08 -6.94 -12.45
C LEU A 234 0.61 -7.22 -12.78
N ASP A 235 0.23 -8.49 -12.94
CA ASP A 235 -1.16 -8.88 -13.19
C ASP A 235 -1.46 -10.27 -12.62
N ALA A 236 -2.01 -10.31 -11.41
CA ALA A 236 -2.67 -11.49 -10.90
C ALA A 236 -4.08 -11.57 -11.52
N GLU A 237 -4.48 -12.74 -12.01
CA GLU A 237 -5.86 -12.93 -12.48
C GLU A 237 -6.86 -12.74 -11.32
N VAL A 238 -7.43 -11.53 -11.22
CA VAL A 238 -8.47 -11.19 -10.23
C VAL A 238 -9.85 -11.48 -10.81
N LYS A 239 -10.75 -12.03 -9.98
CA LYS A 239 -12.15 -12.27 -10.35
C LYS A 239 -12.82 -10.98 -10.82
N ASN A 240 -13.53 -11.06 -11.95
CA ASN A 240 -14.33 -9.96 -12.48
C ASN A 240 -13.53 -8.67 -12.77
N SER A 241 -12.22 -8.79 -13.07
CA SER A 241 -11.42 -7.63 -13.44
C SER A 241 -11.90 -7.00 -14.75
N VAL A 242 -11.84 -5.67 -14.81
CA VAL A 242 -12.20 -4.90 -16.00
C VAL A 242 -11.11 -5.08 -17.06
N PRO A 243 -11.47 -5.48 -18.30
CA PRO A 243 -10.50 -5.63 -19.37
C PRO A 243 -9.72 -4.34 -19.67
N TYR A 244 -8.48 -4.49 -20.11
CA TYR A 244 -7.61 -3.37 -20.45
C TYR A 244 -6.68 -3.71 -21.60
N ASP A 245 -6.19 -2.66 -22.26
CA ASP A 245 -5.31 -2.79 -23.42
C ASP A 245 -3.96 -3.43 -23.03
N ASN A 246 -3.41 -4.25 -23.92
CA ASN A 246 -2.15 -4.97 -23.72
C ASN A 246 -2.15 -5.97 -22.55
N MET A 247 -3.31 -6.39 -22.04
CA MET A 247 -3.41 -7.39 -20.97
C MET A 247 -2.58 -8.65 -21.24
N GLU A 248 -2.67 -9.23 -22.44
CA GLU A 248 -1.89 -10.42 -22.80
C GLU A 248 -0.38 -10.18 -22.73
N LEU A 249 0.09 -9.02 -23.18
CA LEU A 249 1.49 -8.64 -23.13
C LEU A 249 1.96 -8.45 -21.68
N ILE A 250 1.17 -7.77 -20.86
CA ILE A 250 1.47 -7.56 -19.43
C ILE A 250 1.55 -8.91 -18.70
N ARG A 251 0.64 -9.84 -18.97
CA ARG A 251 0.69 -11.21 -18.42
C ARG A 251 1.92 -11.98 -18.88
N GLU A 252 2.34 -11.81 -20.14
CA GLU A 252 3.56 -12.44 -20.64
C GLU A 252 4.80 -11.90 -19.93
N ILE A 253 4.86 -10.57 -19.73
CA ILE A 253 5.94 -9.92 -18.97
C ILE A 253 5.95 -10.42 -17.53
N ASP A 254 4.80 -10.36 -16.84
CA ASP A 254 4.68 -10.81 -15.45
C ASP A 254 5.14 -12.25 -15.30
N LYS A 255 4.69 -13.15 -16.17
CA LYS A 255 5.12 -14.56 -16.13
C LYS A 255 6.64 -14.74 -16.22
N LYS A 256 7.33 -13.93 -17.05
CA LYS A 256 8.79 -13.98 -17.17
C LYS A 256 9.47 -13.44 -15.92
N GLU A 257 8.97 -12.32 -15.39
CA GLU A 257 9.46 -11.70 -14.16
C GLU A 257 9.27 -12.61 -12.93
N GLN A 258 8.09 -13.25 -12.80
CA GLN A 258 7.83 -14.20 -11.71
C GLN A 258 8.71 -15.46 -11.80
N GLU A 259 9.03 -15.93 -13.02
CA GLU A 259 9.97 -17.05 -13.19
C GLU A 259 11.40 -16.65 -12.78
N LEU A 260 11.82 -15.41 -13.06
CA LEU A 260 13.09 -14.87 -12.56
C LEU A 260 13.09 -14.79 -11.02
N VAL A 261 12.01 -14.28 -10.42
CA VAL A 261 11.84 -14.24 -8.96
C VAL A 261 11.98 -15.64 -8.36
N LYS A 262 11.32 -16.63 -8.95
CA LYS A 262 11.42 -18.03 -8.52
C LYS A 262 12.86 -18.55 -8.58
N GLN A 263 13.60 -18.26 -9.65
CA GLN A 263 15.00 -18.63 -9.77
C GLN A 263 15.88 -17.97 -8.69
N ILE A 264 15.62 -16.70 -8.35
CA ILE A 264 16.31 -15.99 -7.27
C ILE A 264 16.09 -16.70 -5.92
N VAL A 265 14.83 -17.05 -5.62
CA VAL A 265 14.48 -17.77 -4.39
C VAL A 265 15.16 -19.13 -4.32
N GLU A 266 15.06 -19.94 -5.39
CA GLU A 266 15.69 -21.26 -5.44
C GLU A 266 17.23 -21.20 -5.30
N LEU A 267 17.87 -20.18 -5.88
CA LEU A 267 19.33 -20.02 -5.77
C LEU A 267 19.74 -19.70 -4.33
N ARG A 268 18.99 -18.87 -3.61
CA ARG A 268 19.26 -18.57 -2.20
C ARG A 268 19.11 -19.77 -1.30
N GLU A 269 18.04 -20.54 -1.48
CA GLU A 269 17.83 -21.78 -0.73
C GLU A 269 18.96 -22.80 -0.97
N LYS A 270 19.49 -22.87 -2.19
CA LYS A 270 20.60 -23.76 -2.54
C LYS A 270 21.96 -23.30 -2.00
N PHE A 271 22.15 -21.99 -1.82
CA PHE A 271 23.45 -21.39 -1.49
C PHE A 271 23.42 -20.42 -0.29
N PRO A 272 22.91 -20.82 0.89
CA PRO A 272 22.83 -19.92 2.05
C PRO A 272 24.21 -19.43 2.55
N ALA A 273 25.27 -20.22 2.31
CA ALA A 273 26.64 -19.88 2.74
C ALA A 273 27.35 -18.84 1.85
N LEU A 274 26.91 -18.66 0.60
CA LEU A 274 27.51 -17.69 -0.33
C LEU A 274 27.19 -16.25 0.07
N GLU A 275 26.02 -15.99 0.65
CA GLU A 275 25.68 -14.66 1.18
C GLU A 275 26.58 -14.29 2.37
N GLU A 276 26.84 -15.22 3.30
CA GLU A 276 27.77 -14.97 4.41
C GLU A 276 29.21 -14.74 3.95
N GLU A 277 29.70 -15.49 2.96
CA GLU A 277 31.06 -15.34 2.43
C GLU A 277 31.22 -14.07 1.59
N VAL A 278 30.25 -13.72 0.74
CA VAL A 278 30.26 -12.47 -0.04
C VAL A 278 30.20 -11.26 0.90
N VAL A 279 29.35 -11.29 1.94
CA VAL A 279 29.30 -10.22 2.95
C VAL A 279 30.61 -10.10 3.73
N LYS A 280 31.28 -11.22 4.05
CA LYS A 280 32.62 -11.21 4.67
C LYS A 280 33.70 -10.62 3.75
N VAL A 281 33.64 -10.89 2.45
CA VAL A 281 34.62 -10.38 1.46
C VAL A 281 34.39 -8.88 1.17
N VAL A 282 33.13 -8.41 1.16
CA VAL A 282 32.80 -7.00 0.88
C VAL A 282 33.00 -6.08 2.09
N LYS A 283 32.92 -6.61 3.31
CA LYS A 283 33.16 -5.85 4.56
C LYS A 283 34.59 -6.00 5.11
N GLY A 284 35.48 -6.69 4.38
CA GLY A 284 36.89 -6.90 4.71
C GLY A 284 37.81 -5.86 4.09
#